data_AF-A0A523C1C3-F1
#
_entry.id   AF-A0A523C1C3-F1
#
_cell.length_a   1.000
_cell.length_b   1.000
_cell.length_c   1.000
_cell.angle_alpha   90.00
_cell.angle_beta   90.00
_cell.angle_gamma   90.00
#
_symmetry.space_group_name_H-M   'P 1'
#
loop_
_entity.id
_entity.type
_entity.pdbx_description
1 polymer ?
#
loop_
_entity_poly.entity_id
_entity_poly.type
_entity_poly.pdbx_seq_one_letter_code
_entity_poly.pdbx_strand_id
1 'polypeptide(L)'
;MSRKNWLLVLALVALLALIAVACGQTAQQESAGTGEQAGQTAPQTSEQEGATETEAQPPEQAAGEVQRVSSADKPEGCNSCHQGEYSLANEIAKMAGEGKHVKVDVKGPQDCLQCHANNFAQKLHTAHLSGAENHFVTNYGGACVNCHVLGQDGKVVVKGLTDAGVTTVTLETTTEDKATEGCPSCHVKSDAEHDYTLAAEIAKMAEEGKHAKVDVQTAKDCLQCHSNNFAEKLHTAHLTGEENHFVANYGASCNNCHTLGNDGTITVKGL
;
A
#
# COMPACT_ATOMS: atom_id res chain seq x y z
N MET A 1 13.18 50.16 -7.95
CA MET A 1 13.76 49.15 -8.87
C MET A 1 14.31 49.84 -10.10
N SER A 2 15.52 49.50 -10.53
CA SER A 2 16.16 50.10 -11.71
C SER A 2 15.43 49.68 -13.00
N ARG A 3 15.38 50.56 -14.01
CA ARG A 3 14.78 50.28 -15.35
C ARG A 3 15.33 49.01 -15.98
N LYS A 4 16.56 48.59 -15.65
CA LYS A 4 17.16 47.32 -16.09
C LYS A 4 16.45 46.08 -15.53
N ASN A 5 15.93 46.15 -14.30
CA ASN A 5 15.22 45.04 -13.68
C ASN A 5 13.82 44.85 -14.29
N TRP A 6 13.23 45.92 -14.84
CA TRP A 6 11.91 45.87 -15.46
C TRP A 6 11.92 45.17 -16.82
N LEU A 7 12.98 45.37 -17.62
CA LEU A 7 13.16 44.69 -18.91
C LEU A 7 13.42 43.18 -18.74
N LEU A 8 14.14 42.78 -17.68
CA LEU A 8 14.35 41.36 -17.37
C LEU A 8 13.07 40.65 -16.97
N VAL A 9 12.20 41.30 -16.18
CA VAL A 9 10.90 40.71 -15.79
C VAL A 9 9.97 40.58 -17.00
N LEU A 10 9.92 41.57 -17.89
CA LEU A 10 9.11 41.48 -19.10
C LEU A 10 9.60 40.41 -20.08
N ALA A 11 10.92 40.23 -20.23
CA ALA A 11 11.49 39.16 -21.03
C ALA A 11 11.16 37.77 -20.46
N LEU A 12 11.18 37.62 -19.13
CA LEU A 12 10.85 36.34 -18.48
C LEU A 12 9.36 35.97 -18.61
N VAL A 13 8.47 36.96 -18.51
CA VAL A 13 7.01 36.76 -18.66
C VAL A 13 6.65 36.43 -20.12
N ALA A 14 7.31 37.05 -21.10
CA ALA A 14 7.10 36.72 -22.51
C ALA A 14 7.60 35.31 -22.87
N LEU A 15 8.69 34.85 -22.25
CA LEU A 15 9.22 33.50 -22.48
C LEU A 15 8.32 32.41 -21.86
N LEU A 16 7.66 32.69 -20.74
CA LEU A 16 6.72 31.77 -20.10
C LEU A 16 5.39 31.63 -20.87
N ALA A 17 4.95 32.68 -21.58
CA ALA A 17 3.72 32.63 -22.38
C ALA A 17 3.83 31.79 -23.66
N LEU A 18 5.05 31.48 -24.13
CA LEU A 18 5.27 30.70 -25.37
C LEU A 18 5.28 29.17 -25.18
N ILE A 19 5.19 28.67 -23.93
CA ILE A 19 5.25 27.22 -23.64
C ILE A 19 3.85 26.57 -23.56
N ALA A 20 2.76 27.35 -23.60
CA ALA A 20 1.40 26.84 -23.39
C ALA A 20 0.60 26.48 -24.67
N VAL A 21 1.23 26.40 -25.85
CA VAL A 21 0.54 26.12 -27.13
C VAL A 21 1.19 24.93 -27.85
N ALA A 22 1.21 23.76 -27.23
CA ALA A 22 1.48 22.48 -27.90
C ALA A 22 1.02 21.34 -26.99
N CYS A 23 -0.21 20.86 -27.20
CA CYS A 23 -0.72 19.50 -26.92
C CYS A 23 -2.25 19.56 -26.78
N GLY A 24 -2.93 19.77 -27.91
CA GLY A 24 -4.35 19.54 -28.07
C GLY A 24 -4.58 18.51 -29.17
N GLN A 25 -5.53 17.60 -28.92
CA GLN A 25 -6.23 16.72 -29.86
C GLN A 25 -5.58 15.38 -30.26
N THR A 26 -6.12 14.30 -29.68
CA THR A 26 -6.46 13.04 -30.38
C THR A 26 -7.71 12.49 -29.69
N ALA A 27 -8.89 12.65 -30.29
CA ALA A 27 -9.49 11.75 -31.29
C ALA A 27 -10.15 10.53 -30.63
N GLN A 28 -11.44 10.72 -30.42
CA GLN A 28 -12.51 9.79 -30.09
C GLN A 28 -12.65 8.73 -31.19
N GLN A 29 -12.65 7.45 -30.81
CA GLN A 29 -13.01 6.36 -31.72
C GLN A 29 -14.16 5.56 -31.10
N GLU A 30 -15.32 5.70 -31.73
CA GLU A 30 -16.50 4.88 -31.53
C GLU A 30 -16.25 3.47 -32.07
N SER A 31 -16.73 2.44 -31.36
CA SER A 31 -17.09 1.18 -32.00
C SER A 31 -18.40 0.67 -31.41
N ALA A 32 -19.43 0.72 -32.23
CA ALA A 32 -20.70 0.02 -32.04
C ALA A 32 -20.50 -1.51 -32.17
N GLY A 33 -21.19 -2.27 -31.33
CA GLY A 33 -21.24 -3.72 -31.37
C GLY A 33 -22.45 -4.24 -30.61
N THR A 34 -23.56 -4.34 -31.31
CA THR A 34 -24.86 -4.91 -30.91
C THR A 34 -24.81 -6.42 -30.63
N GLY A 35 -25.54 -6.87 -29.62
CA GLY A 35 -25.87 -8.28 -29.39
C GLY A 35 -27.06 -8.42 -28.42
N GLU A 36 -28.21 -8.75 -28.99
CA GLU A 36 -29.54 -8.81 -28.38
C GLU A 36 -29.94 -10.26 -28.00
N GLN A 37 -31.03 -10.36 -27.23
CA GLN A 37 -31.83 -11.52 -26.79
C GLN A 37 -31.45 -12.17 -25.45
N ALA A 38 -32.17 -11.96 -24.35
CA ALA A 38 -33.60 -12.23 -24.04
C ALA A 38 -33.89 -13.71 -23.76
N GLY A 39 -34.24 -13.99 -22.51
CA GLY A 39 -34.74 -15.28 -22.03
C GLY A 39 -35.34 -15.13 -20.63
N GLN A 40 -36.60 -14.70 -20.57
CA GLN A 40 -37.43 -14.67 -19.37
C GLN A 40 -37.89 -16.09 -19.01
N THR A 41 -37.83 -16.47 -17.73
CA THR A 41 -38.94 -17.18 -17.05
C THR A 41 -38.77 -17.06 -15.53
N ALA A 42 -39.82 -16.57 -14.87
CA ALA A 42 -40.10 -16.70 -13.44
C ALA A 42 -41.36 -17.58 -13.28
N PRO A 43 -41.91 -17.84 -12.09
CA PRO A 43 -41.32 -17.98 -10.76
C PRO A 43 -41.66 -19.37 -10.15
N GLN A 44 -40.93 -19.81 -9.11
CA GLN A 44 -41.46 -20.85 -8.22
C GLN A 44 -41.28 -20.45 -6.76
N THR A 45 -42.44 -20.25 -6.14
CA THR A 45 -42.69 -20.18 -4.70
C THR A 45 -42.53 -21.54 -4.06
N SER A 46 -41.84 -21.61 -2.93
CA SER A 46 -42.12 -22.60 -1.91
C SER A 46 -41.83 -22.00 -0.55
N GLU A 47 -42.91 -21.87 0.22
CA GLU A 47 -42.93 -21.61 1.66
C GLU A 47 -42.08 -22.66 2.38
N GLN A 48 -41.22 -22.22 3.29
CA GLN A 48 -40.79 -23.07 4.40
C GLN A 48 -40.66 -22.23 5.66
N GLU A 49 -41.56 -22.53 6.60
CA GLU A 49 -41.62 -22.00 7.95
C GLU A 49 -40.47 -22.54 8.80
N GLY A 50 -40.01 -21.70 9.73
CA GLY A 50 -39.77 -22.10 11.11
C GLY A 50 -38.48 -22.87 11.41
N ALA A 51 -37.37 -22.13 11.53
CA ALA A 51 -36.31 -22.50 12.45
C ALA A 51 -35.84 -21.26 13.21
N THR A 52 -36.08 -21.27 14.52
CA THR A 52 -35.54 -20.33 15.51
C THR A 52 -34.03 -20.18 15.33
N GLU A 53 -33.60 -19.03 14.83
CA GLU A 53 -32.21 -18.60 14.85
C GLU A 53 -31.84 -18.23 16.29
N THR A 54 -31.10 -19.13 16.94
CA THR A 54 -30.24 -18.76 18.06
C THR A 54 -29.27 -17.70 17.56
N GLU A 55 -29.27 -16.52 18.18
CA GLU A 55 -28.28 -15.46 17.97
C GLU A 55 -26.86 -16.05 18.08
N ALA A 56 -26.26 -16.34 16.93
CA ALA A 56 -24.84 -16.60 16.85
C ALA A 56 -24.15 -15.23 16.84
N GLN A 57 -23.78 -14.75 18.02
CA GLN A 57 -22.71 -13.77 18.13
C GLN A 57 -21.50 -14.30 17.32
N PRO A 58 -20.82 -13.46 16.52
CA PRO A 58 -19.52 -13.84 15.96
C PRO A 58 -18.69 -14.40 17.12
N PRO A 59 -18.03 -15.55 16.95
CA PRO A 59 -17.28 -16.13 18.05
C PRO A 59 -16.26 -15.09 18.50
N GLU A 60 -16.47 -14.58 19.72
CA GLU A 60 -15.45 -13.89 20.50
C GLU A 60 -14.41 -14.98 20.81
N GLN A 61 -13.59 -15.28 19.81
CA GLN A 61 -12.46 -16.17 19.94
C GLN A 61 -11.59 -15.56 21.02
N ALA A 62 -11.39 -16.31 22.10
CA ALA A 62 -10.48 -15.96 23.17
C ALA A 62 -9.18 -15.46 22.54
N ALA A 63 -8.96 -14.15 22.63
CA ALA A 63 -7.86 -13.47 22.00
C ALA A 63 -6.57 -14.01 22.60
N GLY A 64 -5.90 -14.91 21.88
CA GLY A 64 -4.47 -15.09 22.05
C GLY A 64 -3.82 -13.72 21.92
N GLU A 65 -2.83 -13.42 22.75
CA GLU A 65 -2.11 -12.16 22.71
C GLU A 65 -1.50 -11.99 21.31
N VAL A 66 -2.11 -11.15 20.48
CA VAL A 66 -1.62 -10.90 19.13
C VAL A 66 -0.33 -10.10 19.26
N GLN A 67 0.78 -10.70 18.85
CA GLN A 67 2.07 -10.02 18.85
C GLN A 67 1.99 -8.78 17.96
N ARG A 68 2.19 -7.61 18.58
CA ARG A 68 2.32 -6.33 17.89
C ARG A 68 3.80 -5.97 17.75
N VAL A 69 4.14 -5.40 16.60
CA VAL A 69 5.47 -4.88 16.27
C VAL A 69 5.36 -3.40 15.98
N SER A 70 6.14 -2.59 16.68
CA SER A 70 6.13 -1.15 16.51
C SER A 70 7.10 -0.71 15.42
N SER A 71 6.68 0.24 14.59
CA SER A 71 7.61 0.93 13.69
C SER A 71 8.69 1.72 14.46
N ALA A 72 8.53 1.95 15.76
CA ALA A 72 9.55 2.58 16.60
C ALA A 72 10.68 1.63 17.02
N ASP A 73 10.48 0.31 16.95
CA ASP A 73 11.42 -0.69 17.52
C ASP A 73 12.75 -0.79 16.75
N LYS A 74 12.75 -0.36 15.49
CA LYS A 74 13.92 -0.38 14.59
C LYS A 74 14.05 0.98 13.90
N PRO A 75 14.42 2.04 14.64
CA PRO A 75 14.33 3.42 14.15
C PRO A 75 15.33 3.69 13.02
N GLU A 76 16.45 2.97 12.98
CA GLU A 76 17.50 3.13 11.96
C GLU A 76 17.36 2.14 10.78
N GLY A 77 16.27 1.38 10.74
CA GLY A 77 16.02 0.39 9.67
C GLY A 77 17.10 -0.68 9.61
N CYS A 78 17.77 -0.77 8.46
CA CYS A 78 18.84 -1.75 8.21
C CYS A 78 19.89 -1.75 9.33
N ASN A 79 20.32 -0.56 9.77
CA ASN A 79 21.39 -0.42 10.76
C ASN A 79 20.96 -0.84 12.16
N SER A 80 19.66 -0.96 12.46
CA SER A 80 19.19 -1.47 13.75
C SER A 80 19.46 -2.98 13.93
N CYS A 81 19.64 -3.73 12.84
CA CYS A 81 19.93 -5.16 12.88
C CYS A 81 21.33 -5.50 12.33
N HIS A 82 21.80 -4.77 11.30
CA HIS A 82 23.08 -5.03 10.66
C HIS A 82 24.22 -4.29 11.36
N GLN A 83 24.63 -4.80 12.51
CA GLN A 83 25.71 -4.26 13.34
C GLN A 83 26.76 -5.33 13.68
N GLY A 84 27.96 -4.89 14.09
CA GLY A 84 29.03 -5.78 14.54
C GLY A 84 29.40 -6.83 13.49
N GLU A 85 29.39 -8.11 13.88
CA GLU A 85 29.70 -9.23 12.99
C GLU A 85 28.72 -9.34 11.81
N TYR A 86 27.45 -8.95 12.00
CA TYR A 86 26.38 -8.97 11.00
C TYR A 86 26.21 -7.64 10.26
N SER A 87 27.21 -6.75 10.34
CA SER A 87 27.18 -5.48 9.61
C SER A 87 27.03 -5.68 8.10
N LEU A 88 26.44 -4.71 7.41
CA LEU A 88 26.24 -4.78 5.95
C LEU A 88 27.55 -5.06 5.19
N ALA A 89 28.65 -4.42 5.60
CA ALA A 89 29.96 -4.66 5.03
C ALA A 89 30.42 -6.12 5.19
N ASN A 90 30.23 -6.71 6.37
CA ASN A 90 30.61 -8.09 6.64
C ASN A 90 29.73 -9.09 5.87
N GLU A 91 28.42 -8.88 5.83
CA GLU A 91 27.49 -9.74 5.08
C GLU A 91 27.81 -9.72 3.59
N ILE A 92 28.08 -8.54 3.02
CA ILE A 92 28.47 -8.43 1.60
C ILE A 92 29.85 -9.05 1.34
N ALA A 93 30.81 -8.87 2.25
CA ALA A 93 32.11 -9.52 2.13
C ALA A 93 32.01 -11.05 2.18
N LYS A 94 31.14 -11.58 3.07
CA LYS A 94 30.84 -13.02 3.17
C LYS A 94 30.19 -13.53 1.88
N MET A 95 29.13 -12.87 1.40
CA MET A 95 28.49 -13.21 0.12
C MET A 95 29.48 -13.19 -1.04
N ALA A 96 30.41 -12.24 -1.07
CA ALA A 96 31.45 -12.18 -2.08
C ALA A 96 32.45 -13.33 -1.99
N GLY A 97 32.85 -13.72 -0.77
CA GLY A 97 33.69 -14.91 -0.54
C GLY A 97 33.02 -16.21 -0.98
N GLU A 98 31.69 -16.28 -0.89
CA GLU A 98 30.88 -17.41 -1.35
C GLU A 98 30.53 -17.34 -2.85
N GLY A 99 30.97 -16.30 -3.57
CA GLY A 99 30.66 -16.11 -4.99
C GLY A 99 29.22 -15.71 -5.30
N LYS A 100 28.44 -15.27 -4.29
CA LYS A 100 27.03 -14.86 -4.42
C LYS A 100 26.87 -13.35 -4.65
N HIS A 101 27.93 -12.58 -4.48
CA HIS A 101 27.95 -11.14 -4.71
C HIS A 101 29.31 -10.69 -5.23
N VAL A 102 29.37 -9.55 -5.93
CA VAL A 102 30.65 -8.93 -6.28
C VAL A 102 31.28 -8.27 -5.05
N LYS A 103 32.61 -8.28 -4.95
CA LYS A 103 33.28 -7.58 -3.85
C LYS A 103 33.13 -6.06 -4.04
N VAL A 104 32.45 -5.42 -3.10
CA VAL A 104 32.27 -3.97 -3.05
C VAL A 104 32.47 -3.48 -1.60
N ASP A 105 32.91 -2.24 -1.45
CA ASP A 105 32.99 -1.58 -0.15
C ASP A 105 31.65 -0.88 0.12
N VAL A 106 30.91 -1.37 1.12
CA VAL A 106 29.57 -0.86 1.47
C VAL A 106 29.64 -0.15 2.81
N LYS A 107 29.26 1.12 2.82
CA LYS A 107 29.22 1.97 4.02
C LYS A 107 27.80 2.12 4.56
N GLY A 108 26.80 1.93 3.71
CA GLY A 108 25.40 1.98 4.09
C GLY A 108 24.47 1.42 3.02
N PRO A 109 23.17 1.30 3.32
CA PRO A 109 22.20 0.76 2.38
C PRO A 109 22.07 1.59 1.09
N GLN A 110 22.46 2.87 1.10
CA GLN A 110 22.50 3.73 -0.08
C GLN A 110 23.47 3.22 -1.15
N ASP A 111 24.57 2.58 -0.75
CA ASP A 111 25.57 2.08 -1.70
C ASP A 111 25.02 0.92 -2.53
N CYS A 112 24.09 0.15 -1.98
CA CYS A 112 23.41 -0.92 -2.69
C CYS A 112 22.64 -0.38 -3.90
N LEU A 113 22.08 0.82 -3.80
CA LEU A 113 21.27 1.45 -4.86
C LEU A 113 22.11 1.81 -6.10
N GLN A 114 23.44 1.91 -5.97
CA GLN A 114 24.33 2.18 -7.11
C GLN A 114 24.25 1.08 -8.18
N CYS A 115 23.99 -0.17 -7.77
CA CYS A 115 23.84 -1.31 -8.67
C CYS A 115 22.41 -1.85 -8.70
N HIS A 116 21.65 -1.71 -7.61
CA HIS A 116 20.35 -2.35 -7.42
C HIS A 116 19.16 -1.40 -7.52
N ALA A 117 19.29 -0.16 -7.99
CA ALA A 117 18.19 0.82 -8.03
C ALA A 117 16.83 0.26 -8.50
N ASN A 118 16.83 -0.60 -9.52
CA ASN A 118 15.60 -1.14 -10.13
C ASN A 118 15.11 -2.47 -9.54
N ASN A 119 15.89 -3.13 -8.68
CA ASN A 119 15.53 -4.44 -8.10
C ASN A 119 15.87 -4.58 -6.62
N PHE A 120 16.24 -3.48 -5.95
CA PHE A 120 16.70 -3.48 -4.57
C PHE A 120 15.64 -4.03 -3.62
N ALA A 121 14.39 -3.57 -3.76
CA ALA A 121 13.26 -4.06 -2.96
C ALA A 121 13.07 -5.57 -3.14
N GLN A 122 13.02 -6.05 -4.39
CA GLN A 122 12.87 -7.47 -4.72
C GLN A 122 13.98 -8.32 -4.09
N LYS A 123 15.24 -7.88 -4.18
CA LYS A 123 16.40 -8.57 -3.60
C LYS A 123 16.32 -8.60 -2.06
N LEU A 124 15.97 -7.48 -1.43
CA LEU A 124 15.84 -7.42 0.02
C LEU A 124 14.71 -8.29 0.53
N HIS A 125 13.53 -8.23 -0.08
CA HIS A 125 12.40 -9.07 0.31
C HIS A 125 12.74 -10.55 0.14
N THR A 126 13.36 -10.96 -0.97
CA THR A 126 13.79 -12.35 -1.14
C THR A 126 14.74 -12.79 -0.02
N ALA A 127 15.71 -11.95 0.34
CA ALA A 127 16.68 -12.29 1.39
C ALA A 127 16.05 -12.37 2.79
N HIS A 128 15.03 -11.55 3.09
CA HIS A 128 14.47 -11.40 4.43
C HIS A 128 13.09 -12.02 4.63
N LEU A 129 12.37 -12.39 3.58
CA LEU A 129 10.99 -12.87 3.70
C LEU A 129 10.77 -14.22 2.99
N SER A 130 11.83 -14.82 2.42
CA SER A 130 11.74 -16.10 1.72
C SER A 130 12.69 -17.15 2.31
N GLY A 131 12.34 -18.42 2.14
CA GLY A 131 13.11 -19.57 2.65
C GLY A 131 12.56 -20.13 3.96
N ALA A 132 12.72 -21.44 4.17
CA ALA A 132 12.17 -22.15 5.33
C ALA A 132 12.83 -21.77 6.66
N GLU A 133 14.09 -21.33 6.63
CA GLU A 133 14.88 -20.93 7.81
C GLU A 133 15.21 -19.44 7.75
N ASN A 134 14.20 -18.60 7.50
CA ASN A 134 14.42 -17.16 7.41
C ASN A 134 14.49 -16.52 8.81
N HIS A 135 15.69 -16.12 9.21
CA HIS A 135 15.94 -15.46 10.50
C HIS A 135 15.06 -14.23 10.75
N PHE A 136 14.74 -13.45 9.71
CA PHE A 136 13.92 -12.27 9.89
C PHE A 136 12.46 -12.64 10.19
N VAL A 137 11.92 -13.62 9.47
CA VAL A 137 10.57 -14.15 9.74
C VAL A 137 10.50 -14.78 11.12
N THR A 138 11.46 -15.62 11.49
CA THR A 138 11.45 -16.32 12.78
C THR A 138 11.57 -15.38 13.97
N ASN A 139 12.45 -14.36 13.90
CA ASN A 139 12.74 -13.51 15.07
C ASN A 139 11.92 -12.22 15.11
N TYR A 140 11.38 -11.78 13.98
CA TYR A 140 10.66 -10.51 13.86
C TYR A 140 9.30 -10.64 13.17
N GLY A 141 8.82 -11.86 12.97
CA GLY A 141 7.50 -12.17 12.40
C GLY A 141 7.33 -11.75 10.94
N GLY A 142 8.39 -11.31 10.25
CA GLY A 142 8.27 -10.74 8.91
C GLY A 142 7.65 -9.35 8.87
N ALA A 143 7.58 -8.63 10.00
CA ALA A 143 6.86 -7.35 10.08
C ALA A 143 7.53 -6.26 9.25
N CYS A 144 6.81 -5.75 8.25
CA CYS A 144 7.29 -4.76 7.28
C CYS A 144 7.80 -3.47 7.95
N VAL A 145 7.15 -3.07 9.05
CA VAL A 145 7.48 -1.85 9.79
C VAL A 145 8.83 -1.88 10.50
N ASN A 146 9.53 -3.02 10.53
CA ASN A 146 10.92 -3.03 11.00
C ASN A 146 11.84 -2.26 10.03
N CYS A 147 11.57 -2.33 8.72
CA CYS A 147 12.35 -1.65 7.69
C CYS A 147 11.62 -0.44 7.10
N HIS A 148 10.29 -0.46 7.11
CA HIS A 148 9.47 0.60 6.54
C HIS A 148 8.89 1.51 7.61
N VAL A 149 8.62 2.76 7.23
CA VAL A 149 7.86 3.72 8.03
C VAL A 149 6.84 4.43 7.15
N LEU A 150 5.73 4.83 7.75
CA LEU A 150 4.67 5.58 7.08
C LEU A 150 4.88 7.08 7.29
N GLY A 151 4.90 7.86 6.22
CA GLY A 151 4.81 9.32 6.25
C GLY A 151 3.37 9.79 6.50
N GLN A 152 3.21 10.97 7.09
CA GLN A 152 1.88 11.57 7.30
C GLN A 152 1.08 11.77 5.99
N ASP A 153 1.78 11.83 4.85
CA ASP A 153 1.19 11.92 3.51
C ASP A 153 0.76 10.57 2.92
N GLY A 154 0.86 9.48 3.68
CA GLY A 154 0.52 8.13 3.23
C GLY A 154 1.65 7.42 2.48
N LYS A 155 2.83 8.04 2.30
CA LYS A 155 3.95 7.36 1.65
C LYS A 155 4.60 6.37 2.60
N VAL A 156 4.79 5.14 2.13
CA VAL A 156 5.62 4.15 2.83
C VAL A 156 7.03 4.26 2.28
N VAL A 157 8.00 4.37 3.18
CA VAL A 157 9.39 4.62 2.84
C VAL A 157 10.32 3.73 3.66
N VAL A 158 11.52 3.46 3.16
CA VAL A 158 12.51 2.61 3.85
C VAL A 158 13.31 3.46 4.84
N LYS A 159 13.33 3.06 6.11
CA LYS A 159 14.09 3.71 7.16
C LYS A 159 15.58 3.69 6.82
N GLY A 160 16.23 4.84 6.98
CA GLY A 160 17.64 5.00 6.63
C GLY A 160 17.93 5.18 5.14
N LEU A 161 16.93 5.13 4.25
CA LEU A 161 17.04 5.46 2.82
C LEU A 161 16.18 6.67 2.42
N THR A 162 15.59 7.34 3.39
CA THR A 162 14.71 8.49 3.21
C THR A 162 15.45 9.80 3.33
N ASP A 163 14.93 10.81 2.64
CA ASP A 163 15.40 12.19 2.81
C ASP A 163 15.11 12.67 4.25
N ALA A 164 16.04 13.46 4.78
CA ALA A 164 15.85 14.11 6.07
C ALA A 164 14.62 15.04 6.02
N GLY A 165 13.72 14.91 6.99
CA GLY A 165 12.55 15.80 7.15
C GLY A 165 11.18 15.18 6.84
N VAL A 166 11.10 13.90 6.49
CA VAL A 166 9.80 13.20 6.43
C VAL A 166 9.24 13.06 7.85
N THR A 167 8.06 13.64 8.07
CA THR A 167 7.33 13.44 9.34
C THR A 167 6.58 12.12 9.26
N THR A 168 6.88 11.23 10.20
CA THR A 168 6.40 9.85 10.20
C THR A 168 5.31 9.61 11.22
N VAL A 169 4.45 8.63 10.94
CA VAL A 169 3.46 8.07 11.85
C VAL A 169 4.04 6.79 12.46
N THR A 170 3.97 6.66 13.79
CA THR A 170 4.29 5.40 14.45
C THR A 170 3.12 4.44 14.28
N LEU A 171 3.40 3.24 13.77
CA LEU A 171 2.41 2.19 13.58
C LEU A 171 2.72 1.01 14.50
N GLU A 172 1.68 0.54 15.19
CA GLU A 172 1.69 -0.75 15.88
C GLU A 172 1.03 -1.77 14.96
N THR A 173 1.82 -2.69 14.41
CA THR A 173 1.34 -3.63 13.39
C THR A 173 1.29 -5.06 13.88
N THR A 174 0.35 -5.84 13.39
CA THR A 174 0.38 -7.31 13.50
C THR A 174 0.89 -7.90 12.18
N THR A 175 1.29 -9.18 12.22
CA THR A 175 1.70 -9.93 11.01
C THR A 175 0.59 -10.84 10.49
N GLU A 176 -0.54 -10.88 11.21
CA GLU A 176 -1.72 -11.67 10.87
C GLU A 176 -2.37 -11.14 9.59
N ASP A 177 -2.81 -12.07 8.75
CA ASP A 177 -3.57 -11.78 7.54
C ASP A 177 -5.03 -12.22 7.75
N LYS A 178 -5.89 -11.25 8.06
CA LYS A 178 -7.33 -11.42 8.23
C LYS A 178 -8.12 -11.11 6.95
N ALA A 179 -7.45 -10.58 5.93
CA ALA A 179 -8.07 -10.16 4.67
C ALA A 179 -7.37 -10.87 3.50
N THR A 180 -7.61 -12.17 3.40
CA THR A 180 -6.91 -13.04 2.44
C THR A 180 -7.15 -12.65 0.98
N GLU A 181 -8.30 -12.01 0.68
CA GLU A 181 -8.66 -11.55 -0.67
C GLU A 181 -8.39 -10.05 -0.90
N GLY A 182 -7.92 -9.33 0.12
CA GLY A 182 -7.67 -7.88 0.04
C GLY A 182 -8.94 -7.06 0.21
N CYS A 183 -9.16 -6.09 -0.69
CA CYS A 183 -10.29 -5.14 -0.59
C CYS A 183 -11.65 -5.83 -0.40
N PRO A 184 -12.00 -6.92 -1.12
CA PRO A 184 -13.28 -7.60 -0.96
C PRO A 184 -13.47 -8.29 0.40
N SER A 185 -12.41 -8.55 1.17
CA SER A 185 -12.55 -9.13 2.51
C SER A 185 -13.10 -8.13 3.53
N CYS A 186 -12.87 -6.83 3.32
CA CYS A 186 -13.26 -5.77 4.25
C CYS A 186 -14.39 -4.88 3.71
N HIS A 187 -14.43 -4.66 2.40
CA HIS A 187 -15.41 -3.79 1.75
C HIS A 187 -16.64 -4.58 1.29
N VAL A 188 -17.39 -5.07 2.27
CA VAL A 188 -18.59 -5.88 2.07
C VAL A 188 -19.80 -5.24 2.73
N LYS A 189 -20.98 -5.65 2.31
CA LYS A 189 -22.20 -5.41 3.07
C LYS A 189 -22.28 -6.46 4.17
N SER A 190 -22.13 -6.06 5.43
CA SER A 190 -22.17 -7.01 6.55
C SER A 190 -23.60 -7.38 6.92
N ASP A 191 -24.55 -6.44 6.80
CA ASP A 191 -25.97 -6.65 7.08
C ASP A 191 -26.84 -5.58 6.38
N ALA A 192 -28.13 -5.49 6.75
CA ALA A 192 -29.06 -4.55 6.14
C ALA A 192 -28.76 -3.07 6.46
N GLU A 193 -28.15 -2.80 7.60
CA GLU A 193 -27.88 -1.45 8.13
C GLU A 193 -26.42 -1.02 7.90
N HIS A 194 -25.50 -1.98 7.73
CA HIS A 194 -24.08 -1.74 7.57
C HIS A 194 -23.59 -2.18 6.19
N ASP A 195 -23.37 -1.19 5.33
CA ASP A 195 -22.89 -1.36 3.96
C ASP A 195 -21.50 -0.71 3.82
N TYR A 196 -20.45 -1.51 3.98
CA TYR A 196 -19.05 -1.07 3.84
C TYR A 196 -18.50 -1.28 2.42
N THR A 197 -19.38 -1.53 1.45
CA THR A 197 -18.97 -1.67 0.06
C THR A 197 -18.29 -0.39 -0.42
N LEU A 198 -17.35 -0.52 -1.36
CA LEU A 198 -16.66 0.65 -1.93
C LEU A 198 -17.64 1.66 -2.53
N ALA A 199 -18.73 1.18 -3.15
CA ALA A 199 -19.79 2.03 -3.69
C ALA A 199 -20.46 2.87 -2.59
N ALA A 200 -20.84 2.25 -1.47
CA ALA A 200 -21.48 2.94 -0.35
C ALA A 200 -20.53 3.95 0.31
N GLU A 201 -19.27 3.57 0.56
CA GLU A 201 -18.26 4.45 1.15
C GLU A 201 -17.96 5.67 0.26
N ILE A 202 -17.79 5.47 -1.04
CA ILE A 202 -17.55 6.59 -1.98
C ILE A 202 -18.78 7.47 -2.14
N ALA A 203 -19.99 6.90 -2.15
CA ALA A 203 -21.23 7.69 -2.16
C ALA A 203 -21.32 8.59 -0.93
N LYS A 204 -21.05 8.04 0.27
CA LYS A 204 -21.01 8.80 1.52
C LYS A 204 -19.94 9.90 1.50
N MET A 205 -18.73 9.59 1.04
CA MET A 205 -17.68 10.61 0.88
C MET A 205 -18.09 11.73 -0.08
N ALA A 206 -18.84 11.41 -1.14
CA ALA A 206 -19.34 12.40 -2.08
C ALA A 206 -20.44 13.29 -1.48
N GLU A 207 -21.34 12.73 -0.67
CA GLU A 207 -22.35 13.48 0.08
C GLU A 207 -21.72 14.43 1.09
N GLU A 208 -20.63 14.02 1.73
CA GLU A 208 -19.83 14.85 2.64
C GLU A 208 -18.94 15.87 1.91
N GLY A 209 -18.93 15.87 0.57
CA GLY A 209 -18.10 16.77 -0.25
C GLY A 209 -16.60 16.46 -0.21
N LYS A 210 -16.20 15.27 0.25
CA LYS A 210 -14.80 14.82 0.36
C LYS A 210 -14.32 14.07 -0.87
N HIS A 211 -15.23 13.65 -1.75
CA HIS A 211 -14.92 12.98 -3.01
C HIS A 211 -15.90 13.40 -4.12
N ALA A 212 -15.50 13.27 -5.38
CA ALA A 212 -16.44 13.45 -6.49
C ALA A 212 -17.44 12.29 -6.53
N LYS A 213 -18.68 12.56 -6.96
CA LYS A 213 -19.64 11.48 -7.23
C LYS A 213 -19.18 10.69 -8.45
N VAL A 214 -18.80 9.44 -8.23
CA VAL A 214 -18.38 8.48 -9.24
C VAL A 214 -19.06 7.15 -8.96
N ASP A 215 -19.29 6.36 -10.00
CA ASP A 215 -19.74 4.98 -9.86
C ASP A 215 -18.51 4.09 -9.76
N VAL A 216 -18.30 3.45 -8.60
CA VAL A 216 -17.20 2.51 -8.37
C VAL A 216 -17.78 1.18 -7.92
N GLN A 217 -17.25 0.11 -8.49
CA GLN A 217 -17.66 -1.25 -8.14
C GLN A 217 -16.47 -2.03 -7.54
N THR A 218 -15.26 -1.69 -7.95
CA THR A 218 -14.03 -2.36 -7.54
C THR A 218 -12.93 -1.35 -7.25
N ALA A 219 -11.90 -1.79 -6.52
CA ALA A 219 -10.70 -0.98 -6.29
C ALA A 219 -9.96 -0.63 -7.60
N LYS A 220 -10.18 -1.38 -8.69
CA LYS A 220 -9.63 -1.06 -10.02
C LYS A 220 -10.24 0.20 -10.63
N ASP A 221 -11.48 0.51 -10.29
CA ASP A 221 -12.15 1.72 -10.79
C ASP A 221 -11.50 2.98 -10.22
N CYS A 222 -11.01 2.91 -8.98
CA CYS A 222 -10.26 3.99 -8.35
C CYS A 222 -8.98 4.35 -9.13
N LEU A 223 -8.33 3.36 -9.75
CA LEU A 223 -7.08 3.55 -10.50
C LEU A 223 -7.27 4.39 -11.77
N GLN A 224 -8.50 4.53 -12.28
CA GLN A 224 -8.78 5.38 -13.44
C GLN A 224 -8.44 6.85 -13.16
N CYS A 225 -8.62 7.30 -11.91
CA CYS A 225 -8.31 8.65 -11.47
C CYS A 225 -7.06 8.73 -10.57
N HIS A 226 -6.75 7.66 -9.86
CA HIS A 226 -5.71 7.64 -8.83
C HIS A 226 -4.45 6.83 -9.21
N SER A 227 -4.21 6.53 -10.48
CA SER A 227 -3.10 5.67 -10.93
C SER A 227 -1.73 6.00 -10.31
N ASN A 228 -1.46 7.28 -10.04
CA ASN A 228 -0.17 7.76 -9.56
C ASN A 228 -0.11 8.04 -8.06
N ASN A 229 -1.24 7.99 -7.35
CA ASN A 229 -1.30 8.29 -5.90
C ASN A 229 -2.22 7.36 -5.13
N PHE A 230 -2.69 6.26 -5.74
CA PHE A 230 -3.63 5.34 -5.13
C PHE A 230 -3.09 4.74 -3.83
N ALA A 231 -1.81 4.33 -3.82
CA ALA A 231 -1.17 3.80 -2.62
C ALA A 231 -1.16 4.81 -1.46
N GLU A 232 -0.79 6.07 -1.74
CA GLU A 232 -0.78 7.15 -0.75
C GLU A 232 -2.19 7.38 -0.18
N LYS A 233 -3.20 7.44 -1.05
CA LYS A 233 -4.61 7.60 -0.64
C LYS A 233 -5.09 6.45 0.23
N LEU A 234 -4.78 5.21 -0.16
CA LEU A 234 -5.16 4.03 0.63
C LEU A 234 -4.47 4.03 1.99
N HIS A 235 -3.17 4.26 2.05
CA HIS A 235 -2.46 4.30 3.33
C HIS A 235 -2.96 5.43 4.22
N THR A 236 -3.22 6.63 3.70
CA THR A 236 -3.82 7.69 4.50
C THR A 236 -5.18 7.27 5.05
N ALA A 237 -6.06 6.70 4.21
CA ALA A 237 -7.38 6.27 4.66
C ALA A 237 -7.35 5.14 5.71
N HIS A 238 -6.39 4.22 5.62
CA HIS A 238 -6.37 3.01 6.45
C HIS A 238 -5.37 3.05 7.60
N LEU A 239 -4.35 3.92 7.57
CA LEU A 239 -3.27 3.92 8.55
C LEU A 239 -3.09 5.25 9.28
N THR A 240 -3.96 6.23 9.01
CA THR A 240 -3.89 7.55 9.65
C THR A 240 -5.26 7.99 10.18
N GLY A 241 -5.27 9.02 11.02
CA GLY A 241 -6.48 9.54 11.66
C GLY A 241 -6.74 8.91 13.03
N GLU A 242 -7.44 9.66 13.88
CA GLU A 242 -7.94 9.16 15.16
C GLU A 242 -9.06 8.14 14.90
N GLU A 243 -9.18 7.13 15.77
CA GLU A 243 -10.23 6.10 15.68
C GLU A 243 -10.26 5.33 14.35
N ASN A 244 -9.10 5.12 13.72
CA ASN A 244 -9.02 4.41 12.44
C ASN A 244 -9.48 2.93 12.59
N HIS A 245 -10.59 2.59 11.93
CA HIS A 245 -11.20 1.26 12.01
C HIS A 245 -10.28 0.13 11.52
N PHE A 246 -9.45 0.39 10.52
CA PHE A 246 -8.47 -0.60 10.05
C PHE A 246 -7.40 -0.84 11.10
N VAL A 247 -6.84 0.22 11.70
CA VAL A 247 -5.86 0.08 12.78
C VAL A 247 -6.45 -0.68 13.97
N ALA A 248 -7.67 -0.34 14.40
CA ALA A 248 -8.31 -0.96 15.55
C ALA A 248 -8.61 -2.45 15.35
N ASN A 249 -9.19 -2.84 14.21
CA ASN A 249 -9.71 -4.19 14.01
C ASN A 249 -8.72 -5.13 13.29
N TYR A 250 -7.87 -4.55 12.44
CA TYR A 250 -6.94 -5.29 11.58
C TYR A 250 -5.48 -5.08 11.98
N GLY A 251 -5.24 -4.32 13.07
CA GLY A 251 -3.93 -4.15 13.66
C GLY A 251 -2.92 -3.54 12.70
N ALA A 252 -3.36 -2.66 11.80
CA ALA A 252 -2.51 -2.01 10.80
C ALA A 252 -1.65 -2.98 9.95
N SER A 253 -2.03 -4.26 9.85
CA SER A 253 -1.22 -5.28 9.19
C SER A 253 -1.18 -5.04 7.68
N CYS A 254 0.03 -4.86 7.15
CA CYS A 254 0.28 -4.71 5.72
C CYS A 254 -0.16 -5.95 4.93
N ASN A 255 -0.11 -7.12 5.57
CA ASN A 255 -0.44 -8.41 4.96
C ASN A 255 -1.93 -8.50 4.62
N ASN A 256 -2.81 -7.71 5.23
CA ASN A 256 -4.23 -7.67 4.86
C ASN A 256 -4.45 -7.15 3.43
N CYS A 257 -3.56 -6.31 2.91
CA CYS A 257 -3.69 -5.72 1.58
C CYS A 257 -2.61 -6.22 0.61
N HIS A 258 -1.47 -6.66 1.13
CA HIS A 258 -0.33 -7.05 0.33
C HIS A 258 -0.05 -8.55 0.40
N THR A 259 0.49 -9.09 -0.69
CA THR A 259 1.06 -10.44 -0.71
C THR A 259 2.47 -10.43 -1.25
N LEU A 260 3.27 -11.38 -0.81
CA LEU A 260 4.66 -11.56 -1.20
C LEU A 260 4.77 -12.73 -2.18
N GLY A 261 5.27 -12.45 -3.38
CA GLY A 261 5.67 -13.45 -4.35
C GLY A 261 6.97 -14.13 -3.97
N ASN A 262 7.17 -15.36 -4.47
CA ASN A 262 8.38 -16.16 -4.24
C ASN A 262 9.68 -15.49 -4.73
N ASP A 263 9.55 -14.50 -5.62
CA ASP A 263 10.65 -13.73 -6.18
C ASP A 263 10.94 -12.44 -5.39
N GLY A 264 10.25 -12.19 -4.27
CA GLY A 264 10.39 -10.97 -3.46
C GLY A 264 9.51 -9.81 -3.92
N THR A 265 8.67 -9.99 -4.94
CA THR A 265 7.73 -8.97 -5.39
C THR A 265 6.57 -8.83 -4.40
N ILE A 266 6.25 -7.59 -4.00
CA ILE A 266 5.04 -7.30 -3.22
C ILE A 266 3.96 -6.83 -4.18
N THR A 267 2.78 -7.45 -4.13
CA THR A 267 1.61 -7.03 -4.90
C THR A 267 0.46 -6.64 -3.97
N VAL A 268 -0.55 -5.95 -4.51
CA VAL A 268 -1.80 -5.65 -3.79
C VAL A 268 -2.80 -6.75 -4.12
N LYS A 269 -3.43 -7.33 -3.10
CA LYS A 269 -4.44 -8.38 -3.26
C LYS A 269 -5.68 -7.81 -3.95
N GLY A 270 -6.20 -8.55 -4.92
CA GLY A 270 -7.40 -8.18 -5.67
C GLY A 270 -7.19 -7.13 -6.77
N LEU A 271 -5.94 -6.70 -7.04
CA LEU A 271 -5.60 -5.75 -8.12
C LEU A 271 -4.79 -6.40 -9.24
#